data_AF-A0A960N214-F1
#
_entry.id   AF-A0A960N214-F1
#
_cell.length_a   1.000
_cell.length_b   1.000
_cell.length_c   1.000
_cell.angle_alpha   90.00
_cell.angle_beta   90.00
_cell.angle_gamma   90.00
#
_symmetry.space_group_name_H-M   'P 1'
#
loop_
_entity.id
_entity.type
_entity.pdbx_description
1 polymer ?
#
loop_
_entity_poly.entity_id
_entity_poly.type
_entity_poly.pdbx_seq_one_letter_code
_entity_poly.pdbx_strand_id
1 'polypeptide(L)'
;MNLSYEISDRFIEAHDASGLLYSPLSQPLTYRQTRRYEFEVEGDASAVESFVRHTLLDKVSQDLHSGEEPAYEGFRFLLDYGMKPGALDLEKEMVVKYHRGLSNPGFELKKLTIRQRIYVFGEGEADPKRFIRDICNPAIQNWKVIEPAHA
;
A
#
# COMPACT_ATOMS: atom_id res chain seq x y z
N MET A 1 -2.50 -0.39 -19.71
CA MET A 1 -1.20 -0.30 -19.01
C MET A 1 -1.42 -0.46 -17.52
N ASN A 2 -0.43 -0.98 -16.81
CA ASN A 2 -0.46 -1.10 -15.36
C ASN A 2 0.49 -0.07 -14.75
N LEU A 3 -0.01 0.73 -13.81
CA LEU A 3 0.76 1.74 -13.09
C LEU A 3 0.59 1.52 -11.60
N SER A 4 1.68 1.65 -10.85
CA SER A 4 1.70 1.50 -9.40
C SER A 4 2.21 2.79 -8.76
N TYR A 5 1.51 3.22 -7.71
CA TYR A 5 1.89 4.38 -6.91
C TYR A 5 1.77 4.02 -5.44
N GLU A 6 2.83 4.26 -4.68
CA GLU A 6 2.85 4.07 -3.24
C GLU A 6 2.96 5.42 -2.54
N ILE A 7 2.07 5.66 -1.59
CA ILE A 7 2.02 6.88 -0.79
C ILE A 7 2.46 6.57 0.63
N SER A 8 3.42 7.35 1.11
CA SER A 8 4.01 7.19 2.44
C SER A 8 4.07 8.52 3.20
N ASP A 9 4.00 8.47 4.52
CA ASP A 9 4.02 9.67 5.36
C ASP A 9 5.46 10.12 5.64
N ARG A 10 5.73 11.41 5.40
CA ARG A 10 7.06 12.04 5.59
C ARG A 10 7.49 12.11 7.04
N PHE A 11 6.55 12.48 7.90
CA PHE A 11 6.83 12.88 9.28
C PHE A 11 6.56 11.77 10.30
N ILE A 12 6.09 10.62 9.83
CA ILE A 12 5.80 9.47 10.68
C ILE A 12 7.04 8.56 10.69
N GLU A 13 7.70 8.50 11.83
CA GLU A 13 8.81 7.58 12.11
C GLU A 13 8.32 6.13 12.25
N ALA A 14 9.26 5.18 12.24
CA ALA A 14 8.93 3.79 12.43
C ALA A 14 8.38 3.54 13.85
N HIS A 15 7.24 2.86 13.93
CA HIS A 15 6.55 2.53 15.18
C HIS A 15 6.94 1.15 15.71
N ASP A 16 6.72 0.87 16.99
CA ASP A 16 6.90 -0.49 17.55
C ASP A 16 5.93 -1.48 16.90
N ALA A 17 6.49 -2.52 16.27
CA ALA A 17 5.72 -3.57 15.58
C ALA A 17 4.89 -4.43 16.54
N SER A 18 5.18 -4.42 17.84
CA SER A 18 4.33 -5.06 18.85
C SER A 18 2.92 -4.46 18.88
N GLY A 19 2.77 -3.18 18.50
CA GLY A 19 1.47 -2.51 18.41
C GLY A 19 0.54 -3.07 17.32
N LEU A 20 1.07 -3.86 16.38
CA LEU A 20 0.29 -4.52 15.33
C LEU A 20 -0.26 -5.91 15.73
N LEU A 21 0.19 -6.46 16.86
CA LEU A 21 0.01 -7.87 17.18
C LEU A 21 -0.79 -8.06 18.47
N TYR A 22 -1.44 -9.23 18.62
CA TYR A 22 -2.22 -9.53 19.83
C TYR A 22 -1.35 -9.75 21.07
N SER A 23 -0.07 -10.04 20.86
CA SER A 23 0.91 -10.15 21.94
C SER A 23 2.21 -9.46 21.53
N PRO A 24 3.02 -8.96 22.48
CA PRO A 24 4.28 -8.30 22.16
C PRO A 24 5.29 -9.24 21.46
N LEU A 25 6.23 -8.65 20.75
CA LEU A 25 7.39 -9.39 20.22
C LEU A 25 8.41 -9.65 21.33
N SER A 26 9.14 -10.76 21.23
CA SER A 26 10.25 -11.07 22.14
C SER A 26 11.48 -10.20 21.88
N GLN A 27 11.59 -9.64 20.68
CA GLN A 27 12.68 -8.77 20.24
C GLN A 27 12.10 -7.51 19.60
N PRO A 28 12.77 -6.35 19.76
CA PRO A 28 12.27 -5.10 19.21
C PRO A 28 12.31 -5.14 17.68
N LEU A 29 11.14 -4.96 17.07
CA LEU A 29 10.99 -4.68 15.65
C LEU A 29 10.21 -3.39 15.50
N THR A 30 10.47 -2.67 14.42
CA THR A 30 9.68 -1.48 14.09
C THR A 30 8.95 -1.67 12.77
N TYR A 31 7.95 -0.85 12.50
CA TYR A 31 7.24 -0.87 11.23
C TYR A 31 6.96 0.52 10.67
N ARG A 32 6.84 0.58 9.35
CA ARG A 32 6.22 1.70 8.63
C ARG A 32 5.07 1.18 7.79
N GLN A 33 4.03 1.98 7.67
CA GLN A 33 2.85 1.66 6.88
C GLN A 33 2.72 2.65 5.73
N THR A 34 2.39 2.13 4.55
CA THR A 34 2.13 2.92 3.34
C THR A 34 0.89 2.38 2.63
N ARG A 35 0.36 3.14 1.68
CA ARG A 35 -0.76 2.73 0.84
C ARG A 35 -0.31 2.64 -0.62
N ARG A 36 -0.56 1.52 -1.25
CA ARG A 36 -0.27 1.28 -2.67
C ARG A 36 -1.56 1.28 -3.49
N TYR A 37 -1.54 2.01 -4.59
CA TYR A 37 -2.59 2.06 -5.60
C TYR A 37 -2.07 1.43 -6.89
N GLU A 38 -2.79 0.42 -7.37
CA GLU A 38 -2.49 -0.27 -8.62
C GLU A 38 -3.61 0.05 -9.63
N PHE A 39 -3.23 0.71 -10.71
CA PHE A 39 -4.11 1.19 -11.76
C PHE A 39 -3.95 0.33 -13.01
N GLU A 40 -5.05 -0.21 -13.51
CA GLU A 40 -5.17 -0.73 -14.87
C GLU A 40 -5.96 0.28 -15.71
N VAL A 41 -5.32 0.84 -16.73
CA VAL A 41 -5.88 1.98 -17.48
C VAL A 41 -5.61 1.90 -18.98
N GLU A 42 -6.38 2.66 -19.75
CA GLU A 42 -6.09 3.04 -21.14
C GLU A 42 -5.94 4.56 -21.23
N GLY A 43 -5.05 5.07 -22.09
CA GLY A 43 -4.83 6.52 -22.26
C GLY A 43 -3.45 6.97 -21.84
N ASP A 44 -3.35 8.12 -21.18
CA ASP A 44 -2.09 8.78 -20.86
C ASP A 44 -1.62 8.52 -19.41
N ALA A 45 -0.40 7.99 -19.25
CA ALA A 45 0.20 7.72 -17.95
C ALA A 45 0.44 9.01 -17.13
N SER A 46 0.76 10.13 -17.80
CA SER A 46 0.97 11.42 -17.14
C SER A 46 -0.33 11.98 -16.55
N ALA A 47 -1.47 11.69 -17.19
CA ALA A 47 -2.79 12.03 -16.68
C ALA A 47 -3.14 11.21 -15.42
N VAL A 48 -2.74 9.93 -15.36
CA VAL A 48 -2.90 9.11 -14.15
C VAL A 48 -2.05 9.65 -13.00
N GLU A 49 -0.77 9.94 -13.26
CA GLU A 49 0.09 10.50 -12.21
C GLU A 49 -0.44 11.84 -11.70
N SER A 50 -0.92 12.69 -12.62
CA SER A 50 -1.58 13.95 -12.26
C SER A 50 -2.80 13.71 -11.39
N PHE A 51 -3.65 12.74 -11.75
CA PHE A 51 -4.83 12.37 -10.94
C PHE A 51 -4.43 11.92 -9.53
N VAL A 52 -3.43 11.05 -9.40
CA VAL A 52 -2.92 10.56 -8.10
C VAL A 52 -2.42 11.71 -7.25
N ARG A 53 -1.57 12.58 -7.80
CA ARG A 53 -0.99 13.74 -7.09
C ARG A 53 -2.04 14.74 -6.61
N HIS A 54 -3.15 14.89 -7.32
CA HIS A 54 -4.20 15.85 -6.96
C HIS A 54 -5.31 15.26 -6.09
N THR A 55 -5.55 13.95 -6.17
CA THR A 55 -6.73 13.32 -5.55
C THR A 55 -6.37 12.46 -4.34
N LEU A 56 -5.21 11.78 -4.36
CA LEU A 56 -4.86 10.75 -3.38
C LEU A 56 -3.72 11.19 -2.46
N LEU A 57 -2.87 12.11 -2.91
CA LEU A 57 -1.68 12.55 -2.21
C LEU A 57 -1.93 13.84 -1.43
N ASP A 58 -1.65 13.83 -0.12
CA ASP A 58 -1.38 15.08 0.61
C ASP A 58 0.06 15.54 0.33
N LYS A 59 0.21 16.50 -0.58
CA LYS A 59 1.51 17.06 -0.98
C LYS A 59 2.35 17.63 0.16
N VAL A 60 1.77 17.94 1.32
CA VAL A 60 2.49 18.52 2.47
C VAL A 60 3.12 17.41 3.30
N SER A 61 2.32 16.41 3.67
CA SER A 61 2.70 15.39 4.64
C SER A 61 3.17 14.07 4.04
N GLN A 62 3.01 13.87 2.73
CA GLN A 62 3.24 12.58 2.08
C GLN A 62 4.17 12.66 0.87
N ASP A 63 4.86 11.55 0.64
CA ASP A 63 5.66 11.29 -0.55
C ASP A 63 4.97 10.29 -1.49
N LEU A 64 5.28 10.42 -2.78
CA LEU A 64 4.78 9.54 -3.83
C LEU A 64 5.96 8.78 -4.44
N HIS A 65 5.95 7.46 -4.30
CA HIS A 65 6.86 6.54 -4.97
C HIS A 65 6.13 5.90 -6.16
N SER A 66 6.66 6.10 -7.37
CA SER A 66 6.09 5.53 -8.59
C SER A 66 6.83 4.24 -8.97
N GLY A 67 6.10 3.19 -9.31
CA GLY A 67 6.68 1.91 -9.72
C GLY A 67 6.24 0.73 -8.86
N GLU A 68 6.75 -0.44 -9.19
CA GLU A 68 6.43 -1.68 -8.47
C GLU A 68 7.31 -1.91 -7.23
N GLU A 69 8.48 -1.28 -7.22
CA GLU A 69 9.45 -1.39 -6.16
C GLU A 69 8.90 -0.86 -4.82
N PRO A 70 9.40 -1.37 -3.69
CA PRO A 70 8.99 -0.87 -2.39
C PRO A 70 9.50 0.56 -2.13
N ALA A 71 8.69 1.41 -1.50
CA ALA A 71 9.10 2.78 -1.18
C ALA A 71 10.20 2.88 -0.10
N TYR A 72 10.39 1.83 0.69
CA TYR A 72 11.47 1.72 1.68
C TYR A 72 12.34 0.51 1.40
N GLU A 73 13.63 0.68 1.68
CA GLU A 73 14.65 -0.37 1.65
C GLU A 73 15.00 -0.81 3.08
N GLY A 74 15.78 -1.89 3.23
CA GLY A 74 16.27 -2.35 4.53
C GLY A 74 15.21 -3.00 5.43
N PHE A 75 14.00 -3.21 4.91
CA PHE A 75 12.98 -3.99 5.60
C PHE A 75 13.36 -5.48 5.60
N ARG A 76 12.96 -6.18 6.66
CA ARG A 76 13.13 -7.64 6.78
C ARG A 76 12.10 -8.38 5.95
N PHE A 77 10.85 -7.93 6.00
CA PHE A 77 9.81 -8.31 5.07
C PHE A 77 8.78 -7.17 4.95
N LEU A 78 8.03 -7.21 3.86
CA LEU A 78 6.89 -6.36 3.59
C LEU A 78 5.64 -7.23 3.54
N LEU A 79 4.65 -6.93 4.39
CA LEU A 79 3.30 -7.49 4.28
C LEU A 79 2.45 -6.56 3.41
N ASP A 80 2.12 -7.02 2.21
CA ASP A 80 1.29 -6.29 1.24
C ASP A 80 -0.10 -6.93 1.19
N TYR A 81 -1.12 -6.25 1.72
CA TYR A 81 -2.47 -6.80 1.87
C TYR A 81 -3.56 -5.85 1.39
N GLY A 82 -4.68 -6.39 0.92
CA GLY A 82 -5.78 -5.59 0.39
C GLY A 82 -7.05 -6.40 0.25
N MET A 83 -8.13 -5.74 -0.15
CA MET A 83 -9.44 -6.37 -0.28
C MET A 83 -9.45 -7.40 -1.42
N LYS A 84 -10.09 -8.56 -1.18
CA LYS A 84 -10.33 -9.57 -2.21
C LYS A 84 -11.24 -9.01 -3.31
N PRO A 85 -11.14 -9.51 -4.55
CA PRO A 85 -12.12 -9.22 -5.58
C PRO A 85 -13.55 -9.49 -5.08
N GLY A 86 -14.46 -8.54 -5.29
CA GLY A 86 -15.85 -8.62 -4.84
C GLY A 86 -16.11 -8.16 -3.40
N ALA A 87 -15.07 -7.96 -2.58
CA ALA A 87 -15.24 -7.34 -1.27
C ALA A 87 -15.37 -5.81 -1.39
N LEU A 88 -16.17 -5.20 -0.51
CA LEU A 88 -16.41 -3.76 -0.49
C LEU A 88 -15.17 -3.02 -0.01
N ASP A 89 -14.70 -2.09 -0.82
CA ASP A 89 -13.60 -1.18 -0.51
C ASP A 89 -14.10 0.25 -0.74
N LEU A 90 -14.51 0.93 0.34
CA LEU A 90 -15.13 2.25 0.26
C LEU A 90 -14.19 3.31 -0.32
N GLU A 91 -12.89 3.20 -0.05
CA GLU A 91 -11.89 4.12 -0.61
C GLU A 91 -11.86 3.96 -2.14
N LYS A 92 -11.70 2.72 -2.61
CA LYS A 92 -11.72 2.40 -4.04
C LYS A 92 -13.02 2.86 -4.71
N GLU A 93 -14.18 2.60 -4.11
CA GLU A 93 -15.47 3.02 -4.67
C GLU A 93 -15.57 4.54 -4.83
N MET A 94 -15.09 5.31 -3.85
CA MET A 94 -15.12 6.77 -3.91
C MET A 94 -14.14 7.32 -4.95
N VAL A 95 -12.94 6.75 -5.06
CA VAL A 95 -11.94 7.16 -6.08
C VAL A 95 -12.46 6.86 -7.49
N VAL A 96 -13.02 5.67 -7.72
CA VAL A 96 -13.60 5.29 -9.03
C VAL A 96 -14.80 6.18 -9.36
N LYS A 97 -15.69 6.44 -8.39
CA LYS A 97 -16.83 7.33 -8.57
C LYS A 97 -16.40 8.75 -8.92
N TYR A 98 -15.39 9.28 -8.25
CA TYR A 98 -14.83 10.60 -8.53
C TYR A 98 -14.25 10.67 -9.95
N HIS A 99 -13.44 9.68 -10.35
CA HIS A 99 -12.87 9.60 -11.71
C HIS A 99 -13.96 9.59 -12.79
N ARG A 100 -15.03 8.79 -12.62
CA ARG A 100 -16.16 8.73 -13.56
C ARG A 100 -16.92 10.05 -13.70
N GLY A 101 -16.83 10.94 -12.70
CA GLY A 101 -17.44 12.27 -12.72
C GLY A 101 -16.63 13.32 -13.50
N LEU A 102 -15.39 13.01 -13.89
CA LEU A 102 -14.53 13.95 -14.62
C LEU A 102 -14.90 13.97 -16.11
N SER A 103 -15.00 15.18 -16.69
CA SER A 103 -15.41 15.33 -18.09
C SER A 103 -14.34 14.87 -19.10
N ASN A 104 -13.06 15.09 -18.79
CA ASN A 104 -11.92 14.72 -19.65
C ASN A 104 -10.71 14.31 -18.79
N PRO A 105 -10.72 13.12 -18.17
CA PRO A 105 -9.66 12.70 -17.24
C PRO A 105 -8.32 12.37 -17.92
N GLY A 106 -8.27 12.26 -19.25
CA GLY A 106 -7.06 11.89 -20.01
C GLY A 106 -6.71 10.39 -19.97
N PHE A 107 -7.45 9.59 -19.21
CA PHE A 107 -7.34 8.13 -19.17
C PHE A 107 -8.67 7.49 -18.76
N GLU A 108 -8.89 6.26 -19.21
CA GLU A 108 -9.98 5.39 -18.76
C GLU A 108 -9.47 4.46 -17.66
N LEU A 109 -10.15 4.44 -16.51
CA LEU A 109 -9.85 3.55 -15.39
C LEU A 109 -10.59 2.22 -15.56
N LYS A 110 -9.86 1.15 -15.89
CA LYS A 110 -10.43 -0.21 -16.03
C LYS A 110 -10.50 -0.90 -14.67
N LYS A 111 -9.45 -0.77 -13.86
CA LYS A 111 -9.37 -1.37 -12.52
C LYS A 111 -8.51 -0.52 -11.58
N LEU A 112 -8.96 -0.42 -10.34
CA LEU A 112 -8.18 0.11 -9.22
C LEU A 112 -8.10 -0.97 -8.13
N THR A 113 -6.89 -1.30 -7.71
CA THR A 113 -6.64 -2.10 -6.51
C THR A 113 -5.93 -1.22 -5.49
N ILE A 114 -6.41 -1.22 -4.24
CA ILE A 114 -5.76 -0.53 -3.13
C ILE A 114 -5.20 -1.58 -2.18
N ARG A 115 -3.95 -1.41 -1.78
CA ARG A 115 -3.27 -2.25 -0.80
C ARG A 115 -2.64 -1.40 0.29
N GLN A 116 -2.55 -1.99 1.47
CA GLN A 116 -1.74 -1.51 2.58
C GLN A 116 -0.44 -2.31 2.60
N ARG A 117 0.67 -1.60 2.77
CA ARG A 117 2.01 -2.16 2.83
C ARG A 117 2.59 -1.90 4.22
N ILE A 118 2.92 -2.95 4.94
CA ILE A 118 3.56 -2.89 6.26
C ILE A 118 4.99 -3.39 6.12
N TYR A 119 5.93 -2.44 6.18
CA TYR A 119 7.36 -2.70 6.20
C TYR A 119 7.78 -3.01 7.62
N VAL A 120 8.37 -4.17 7.87
CA VAL A 120 8.89 -4.54 9.19
C VAL A 120 10.41 -4.49 9.18
N PHE A 121 11.00 -3.80 10.15
CA PHE A 121 12.44 -3.54 10.28
C PHE A 121 12.99 -4.09 11.59
N GLY A 122 14.30 -4.36 11.60
CA GLY A 122 15.05 -4.80 12.78
C GLY A 122 15.70 -6.17 12.62
N GLU A 123 16.63 -6.46 13.53
CA GLU A 123 17.43 -7.69 13.51
C GLU A 123 16.72 -8.87 14.16
N GLY A 124 15.63 -8.62 14.89
CA GLY A 124 14.93 -9.64 15.65
C GLY A 124 14.19 -10.68 14.81
N GLU A 125 13.90 -11.85 15.39
CA GLU A 125 13.12 -12.90 14.76
C GLU A 125 11.70 -12.40 14.45
N ALA A 126 11.40 -12.27 13.15
CA ALA A 126 10.11 -11.83 12.66
C ALA A 126 9.51 -12.93 11.79
N ASP A 127 8.47 -13.60 12.29
CA ASP A 127 7.68 -14.57 11.52
C ASP A 127 6.50 -13.87 10.83
N PRO A 128 6.51 -13.71 9.49
CA PRO A 128 5.42 -13.07 8.77
C PRO A 128 4.06 -13.74 9.00
N LYS A 129 4.01 -15.04 9.33
CA LYS A 129 2.74 -15.75 9.59
C LYS A 129 2.00 -15.17 10.78
N ARG A 130 2.73 -14.70 11.80
CA ARG A 130 2.14 -14.05 12.96
C ARG A 130 1.47 -12.72 12.58
N PHE A 131 2.16 -11.92 11.77
CA PHE A 131 1.63 -10.64 11.27
C PHE A 131 0.39 -10.88 10.40
N ILE A 132 0.44 -11.84 9.49
CA ILE A 132 -0.72 -12.22 8.66
C ILE A 132 -1.92 -12.59 9.54
N ARG A 133 -1.72 -13.46 10.54
CA ARG A 133 -2.80 -13.94 11.42
C ARG A 133 -3.46 -12.79 12.20
N ASP A 134 -2.66 -11.84 12.69
CA ASP A 134 -3.14 -10.80 13.59
C ASP A 134 -3.67 -9.57 12.82
N ILE A 135 -3.21 -9.33 11.59
CA ILE A 135 -3.55 -8.14 10.78
C ILE A 135 -4.61 -8.45 9.71
N CYS A 136 -4.48 -9.59 9.01
CA CYS A 136 -5.32 -9.87 7.86
C CYS A 136 -6.60 -10.60 8.26
N ASN A 137 -7.74 -10.10 7.78
CA ASN A 137 -9.00 -10.83 7.83
C ASN A 137 -9.11 -11.79 6.63
N PRO A 138 -9.03 -13.12 6.83
CA PRO A 138 -9.01 -14.08 5.74
C PRO A 138 -10.33 -14.16 4.95
N ALA A 139 -11.45 -13.67 5.49
CA ALA A 139 -12.71 -13.65 4.76
C ALA A 139 -12.67 -12.62 3.62
N ILE A 140 -12.11 -11.45 3.87
CA ILE A 140 -12.25 -10.26 3.00
C ILE A 140 -10.95 -9.74 2.40
N GLN A 141 -9.79 -10.15 2.92
CA GLN A 141 -8.48 -9.67 2.46
C GLN A 141 -7.63 -10.79 1.86
N ASN A 142 -6.80 -10.43 0.87
CA ASN A 142 -5.67 -11.23 0.42
C ASN A 142 -4.37 -10.54 0.82
N TRP A 143 -3.28 -11.30 0.84
CA TRP A 143 -1.97 -10.79 1.22
C TRP A 143 -0.86 -11.45 0.42
N LYS A 144 0.28 -10.78 0.36
CA LYS A 144 1.56 -11.28 -0.12
C LYS A 144 2.64 -10.85 0.87
N VAL A 145 3.59 -11.75 1.14
CA VAL A 145 4.83 -11.39 1.82
C VAL A 145 5.89 -11.18 0.76
N ILE A 146 6.60 -10.06 0.84
CA ILE A 146 7.72 -9.72 -0.03
C ILE A 146 8.95 -9.66 0.88
N GLU A 147 9.93 -10.49 0.59
CA GLU A 147 11.25 -10.42 1.23
C GLU A 147 12.16 -9.53 0.37
N PRO A 148 13.11 -8.80 0.97
CA PRO A 148 14.09 -8.04 0.20
C PRO A 148 14.85 -8.99 -0.73
N ALA A 149 15.12 -8.53 -1.95
CA ALA A 149 16.04 -9.25 -2.83
C ALA A 149 17.36 -9.40 -2.08
N HIS A 150 17.84 -10.62 -1.91
CA HIS A 150 19.14 -10.85 -1.29
C HIS A 150 20.19 -10.20 -2.19
N ALA A 151 20.87 -9.17 -1.69
CA ALA A 151 22.02 -8.56 -2.35
C ALA A 151 23.25 -9.47 -2.24
#